data_AF-A9UPF9-F1
#
_entry.id   AF-A9UPF9-F1
#
_cell.length_a   1.000
_cell.length_b   1.000
_cell.length_c   1.000
_cell.angle_alpha   90.00
_cell.angle_beta   90.00
_cell.angle_gamma   90.00
#
_symmetry.space_group_name_H-M   'P 1'
#
loop_
_entity.id
_entity.type
_entity.pdbx_description
1 polymer ?
#
loop_
_entity_poly.entity_id
_entity_poly.type
_entity_poly.pdbx_seq_one_letter_code
_entity_poly.pdbx_strand_id
1 'polypeptide(L)'
;MAKVNKLLIQGIRSFSPDQHEVLEFFPITVVVGENGSGKTTIVEALRFITTGEYPSGKCFVHDPRIADRPSVDARIKLSFTTTDGQQMVCTRQLTAQQKANASVPTTRSIEGTVKYSDETGQLITVASCASCAMWQMITKLGVSKAILSNVIFCHQDDSNWPFLEGKKLKEKFDAIFSAVRSVRPALATPNPFLFLFLERDRGKRDRGRIFCGGGGGGGGGGGGLKERKADAENTEKQLIKVQEELQTVATTMADVERQLEPVVNALTAYSEQEEDIRHVQVEMGAFCDACAPV
;
A
#
# COMPACT_ATOMS: atom_id res chain seq x y z
N MET A 1 -8.44 -16.00 9.51
CA MET A 1 -8.36 -15.74 8.05
C MET A 1 -8.77 -14.30 7.80
N ALA A 2 -8.06 -13.59 6.92
CA ALA A 2 -8.46 -12.25 6.52
C ALA A 2 -9.73 -12.31 5.66
N LYS A 3 -10.68 -11.39 5.87
CA LYS A 3 -11.96 -11.34 5.15
C LYS A 3 -12.37 -9.91 4.88
N VAL A 4 -12.85 -9.62 3.68
CA VAL A 4 -13.51 -8.35 3.37
C VAL A 4 -14.99 -8.47 3.74
N ASN A 5 -15.53 -7.53 4.52
CA ASN A 5 -16.88 -7.62 5.08
C ASN A 5 -17.86 -6.67 4.39
N LYS A 6 -17.59 -5.36 4.42
CA LYS A 6 -18.48 -4.34 3.88
C LYS A 6 -17.71 -3.25 3.15
N LEU A 7 -18.22 -2.78 2.03
CA LEU A 7 -17.71 -1.63 1.28
C LEU A 7 -18.81 -0.59 1.17
N LEU A 8 -18.49 0.64 1.56
CA LEU A 8 -19.34 1.81 1.36
C LEU A 8 -18.71 2.70 0.29
N ILE A 9 -19.51 3.11 -0.69
CA ILE A 9 -19.12 3.99 -1.79
C ILE A 9 -20.04 5.20 -1.83
N GLN A 10 -19.46 6.40 -1.98
CA GLN A 10 -20.17 7.66 -2.11
C GLN A 10 -19.40 8.61 -3.03
N GLY A 11 -20.09 9.27 -3.97
CA GLY A 11 -19.52 10.32 -4.81
C GLY A 11 -18.45 9.86 -5.82
N ILE A 12 -18.45 8.58 -6.21
CA ILE A 12 -17.46 8.01 -7.15
C ILE A 12 -18.12 7.67 -8.47
N ARG A 13 -17.60 8.20 -9.59
CA ARG A 13 -18.17 8.01 -10.94
C ARG A 13 -19.70 8.14 -10.96
N SER A 14 -20.44 7.06 -11.22
CA SER A 14 -21.91 7.05 -11.29
C SER A 14 -22.60 7.09 -9.93
N PHE A 15 -21.88 6.87 -8.83
CA PHE A 15 -22.45 6.95 -7.49
C PHE A 15 -22.69 8.41 -7.09
N SER A 16 -23.91 8.69 -6.66
CA SER A 16 -24.31 10.01 -6.21
C SER A 16 -23.45 10.50 -5.04
N PRO A 17 -23.18 11.81 -4.95
CA PRO A 17 -22.45 12.38 -3.82
C PRO A 17 -23.31 12.52 -2.56
N ASP A 18 -24.65 12.51 -2.67
CA ASP A 18 -25.56 12.73 -1.55
C ASP A 18 -25.92 11.44 -0.78
N GLN A 19 -25.91 10.31 -1.49
CA GLN A 19 -26.27 9.01 -0.94
C GLN A 19 -25.05 8.10 -0.93
N HIS A 20 -24.97 7.24 0.08
CA HIS A 20 -23.92 6.25 0.18
C HIS A 20 -24.52 4.86 -0.01
N GLU A 21 -23.89 4.07 -0.86
CA GLU A 21 -24.28 2.69 -1.11
C GLU A 21 -23.37 1.76 -0.32
N VAL A 22 -23.96 0.73 0.30
CA VAL A 22 -23.24 -0.26 1.10
C VAL A 22 -23.38 -1.64 0.47
N LEU A 23 -22.24 -2.25 0.14
CA LEU A 23 -22.14 -3.62 -0.34
C LEU A 23 -21.59 -4.52 0.77
N GLU A 24 -22.27 -5.63 1.02
CA GLU A 24 -21.82 -6.67 1.94
C GLU A 24 -21.26 -7.85 1.16
N PHE A 25 -20.08 -8.32 1.56
CA PHE A 25 -19.37 -9.40 0.90
C PHE A 25 -19.61 -10.73 1.62
N PHE A 26 -20.01 -11.70 0.81
CA PHE A 26 -20.15 -13.10 1.17
C PHE A 26 -19.02 -13.89 0.48
N PRO A 27 -18.77 -15.15 0.89
CA PRO A 27 -17.77 -16.01 0.24
C PRO A 27 -17.90 -16.04 -1.28
N ILE A 28 -19.13 -15.93 -1.80
CA ILE A 28 -19.43 -15.68 -3.21
C ILE A 28 -20.38 -14.48 -3.25
N THR A 29 -19.99 -13.43 -3.96
CA THR A 29 -20.80 -12.21 -4.14
C THR A 29 -21.00 -11.99 -5.63
N VAL A 30 -22.26 -11.94 -6.07
CA VAL A 30 -22.61 -11.75 -7.48
C VAL A 30 -23.13 -10.33 -7.69
N VAL A 31 -22.47 -9.57 -8.57
CA VAL A 31 -22.86 -8.20 -8.90
C VAL A 31 -23.42 -8.18 -10.33
N VAL A 32 -24.71 -7.91 -10.46
CA VAL A 32 -25.42 -7.80 -11.74
C VAL A 32 -25.94 -6.38 -11.96
N GLY A 33 -26.10 -6.00 -13.22
CA GLY A 33 -26.63 -4.69 -13.60
C GLY A 33 -26.38 -4.37 -15.07
N GLU A 34 -27.03 -3.34 -15.56
CA GLU A 34 -26.90 -2.86 -16.95
C GLU A 34 -25.50 -2.32 -17.25
N ASN A 35 -25.19 -2.15 -18.53
CA ASN A 35 -23.94 -1.50 -18.93
C ASN A 35 -23.93 -0.04 -18.47
N GLY A 36 -22.82 0.38 -17.84
CA GLY A 36 -22.74 1.72 -17.23
C GLY A 36 -23.31 1.82 -15.81
N SER A 37 -23.82 0.73 -15.21
CA SER A 37 -24.36 0.75 -13.85
C SER A 37 -23.31 0.90 -12.73
N GLY A 38 -22.02 1.00 -13.07
CA GLY A 38 -20.94 1.15 -12.09
C GLY A 38 -20.37 -0.16 -11.51
N LYS A 39 -20.62 -1.32 -12.13
CA LYS A 39 -20.05 -2.62 -11.69
C LYS A 39 -18.52 -2.57 -11.57
N THR A 40 -17.86 -2.08 -12.62
CA THR A 40 -16.39 -1.93 -12.65
C THR A 40 -15.91 -0.95 -11.58
N THR A 41 -16.72 0.07 -11.26
CA THR A 41 -16.43 1.07 -10.23
C THR A 41 -16.31 0.48 -8.84
N ILE A 42 -17.05 -0.59 -8.52
CA ILE A 42 -16.92 -1.31 -7.25
C ILE A 42 -15.51 -1.92 -7.13
N VAL A 43 -15.03 -2.57 -8.20
CA VAL A 43 -13.69 -3.18 -8.24
C VAL A 43 -12.60 -2.10 -8.19
N GLU A 44 -12.78 -0.99 -8.90
CA GLU A 44 -11.88 0.17 -8.84
C GLU A 44 -11.82 0.79 -7.44
N ALA A 45 -12.94 0.89 -6.74
CA ALA A 45 -13.01 1.38 -5.36
C ALA A 45 -12.24 0.47 -4.40
N LEU A 46 -12.36 -0.86 -4.55
CA LEU A 46 -11.59 -1.85 -3.78
C LEU A 46 -10.10 -1.75 -4.06
N ARG A 47 -9.71 -1.60 -5.32
CA ARG A 47 -8.32 -1.35 -5.70
C ARG A 47 -7.81 -0.06 -5.07
N PHE A 48 -8.54 1.04 -5.21
CA PHE A 48 -8.13 2.34 -4.70
C PHE A 48 -7.98 2.36 -3.17
N ILE A 49 -8.89 1.74 -2.42
CA ILE A 49 -8.80 1.74 -0.95
C ILE A 49 -7.61 0.91 -0.45
N THR A 50 -7.29 -0.18 -1.15
CA THR A 50 -6.21 -1.09 -0.77
C THR A 50 -4.84 -0.61 -1.24
N THR A 51 -4.68 -0.22 -2.50
CA THR A 51 -3.38 0.13 -3.10
C THR A 51 -3.13 1.63 -3.20
N GLY A 52 -4.15 2.46 -3.03
CA GLY A 52 -4.06 3.92 -3.19
C GLY A 52 -3.77 4.40 -4.60
N GLU A 53 -3.78 3.50 -5.59
CA GLU A 53 -3.62 3.85 -6.99
C GLU A 53 -4.96 4.28 -7.56
N TYR A 54 -4.97 5.44 -8.21
CA TYR A 54 -6.13 5.87 -8.98
C TYR A 54 -6.36 4.91 -10.14
N PRO A 55 -7.63 4.58 -10.44
CA PRO A 55 -7.94 3.75 -11.59
C PRO A 55 -7.63 4.47 -12.90
N SER A 56 -7.44 3.67 -13.95
CA SER A 56 -7.22 4.11 -15.32
C SER A 56 -8.40 4.94 -15.81
N GLY A 57 -8.15 6.15 -16.33
CA GLY A 57 -9.17 6.95 -17.02
C GLY A 57 -9.35 8.38 -16.48
N LYS A 58 -10.28 9.10 -17.11
CA LYS A 58 -10.63 10.49 -16.75
C LYS A 58 -11.59 10.48 -15.56
N CYS A 59 -11.24 11.23 -14.51
CA CYS A 59 -12.02 11.53 -13.30
C CYS A 59 -12.63 10.32 -12.56
N PHE A 60 -12.00 9.95 -11.44
CA PHE A 60 -12.51 8.93 -10.53
C PHE A 60 -13.66 9.43 -9.64
N VAL A 61 -13.56 10.68 -9.18
CA VAL A 61 -14.61 11.35 -8.40
C VAL A 61 -15.74 11.79 -9.32
N HIS A 62 -16.98 11.74 -8.83
CA HIS A 62 -18.16 12.25 -9.53
C HIS A 62 -17.95 13.70 -9.99
N ASP A 63 -18.30 14.00 -11.24
CA ASP A 63 -18.00 15.31 -11.83
C ASP A 63 -18.85 16.41 -11.16
N PRO A 64 -18.22 17.44 -10.56
CA PRO A 64 -18.95 18.57 -9.98
C PRO A 64 -19.88 19.29 -10.96
N ARG A 65 -19.59 19.23 -12.27
CA ARG A 65 -20.45 19.80 -13.32
C ARG A 65 -21.78 19.07 -13.46
N ILE A 66 -21.75 17.75 -13.33
CA ILE A 66 -22.96 16.92 -13.43
C ILE A 66 -23.79 17.08 -12.15
N ALA A 67 -23.11 17.24 -11.01
CA ALA A 67 -23.76 17.51 -9.74
C ALA A 67 -24.22 18.98 -9.54
N ASP A 68 -23.90 19.87 -10.48
CA ASP A 68 -24.11 21.33 -10.40
C ASP A 68 -23.61 21.94 -9.08
N ARG A 69 -22.41 21.52 -8.65
CA ARG A 69 -21.78 21.97 -7.40
C ARG A 69 -20.34 22.45 -7.63
N PRO A 70 -19.86 23.43 -6.84
CA PRO A 70 -18.48 23.91 -6.96
C PRO A 70 -17.45 22.85 -6.52
N SER A 71 -17.84 21.97 -5.59
CA SER A 71 -17.03 20.88 -5.09
C SER A 71 -17.88 19.65 -4.80
N VAL A 72 -17.33 18.47 -5.07
CA VAL A 72 -17.93 17.18 -4.74
C VAL A 72 -16.97 16.40 -3.86
N ASP A 73 -17.51 15.94 -2.73
CA ASP A 73 -16.81 15.04 -1.82
C ASP A 73 -17.18 13.60 -2.14
N ALA A 74 -16.16 12.74 -2.13
CA ALA A 74 -16.26 11.32 -2.35
C ALA A 74 -15.61 10.56 -1.21
N ARG A 75 -16.19 9.42 -0.87
CA ARG A 75 -15.79 8.65 0.30
C ARG A 75 -15.91 7.16 0.01
N ILE A 76 -14.87 6.42 0.38
CA ILE A 76 -14.83 4.97 0.36
C ILE A 76 -14.55 4.49 1.76
N LYS A 77 -15.36 3.57 2.27
CA LYS A 77 -15.04 2.85 3.51
C LYS A 77 -15.02 1.36 3.27
N LEU A 78 -13.96 0.69 3.72
CA LEU A 78 -13.83 -0.76 3.67
C LEU A 78 -13.72 -1.29 5.10
N SER A 79 -14.66 -2.14 5.48
CA SER A 79 -14.59 -2.96 6.68
C SER A 79 -14.04 -4.33 6.32
N PHE A 80 -13.00 -4.76 7.02
CA PHE A 80 -12.35 -6.04 6.82
C PHE A 80 -11.86 -6.62 8.15
N THR A 81 -11.76 -7.94 8.19
CA THR A 81 -11.17 -8.70 9.29
C THR A 81 -9.71 -9.00 8.94
N THR A 82 -8.80 -8.75 9.87
CA THR A 82 -7.37 -9.01 9.69
C THR A 82 -7.03 -10.49 9.82
N THR A 83 -5.78 -10.86 9.51
CA THR A 83 -5.22 -12.18 9.86
C THR A 83 -5.35 -12.49 11.34
N ASP A 84 -5.24 -11.44 12.17
CA ASP A 84 -5.25 -11.48 13.64
C ASP A 84 -6.68 -11.58 14.21
N GLY A 85 -7.71 -11.62 13.35
CA GLY A 85 -9.12 -11.72 13.76
C GLY A 85 -9.76 -10.38 14.19
N GLN A 86 -9.02 -9.29 14.16
CA GLN A 86 -9.52 -7.96 14.54
C GLN A 86 -10.33 -7.32 13.40
N GLN A 87 -11.41 -6.62 13.75
CA GLN A 87 -12.19 -5.84 12.78
C GLN A 87 -11.54 -4.48 12.57
N MET A 88 -11.22 -4.16 11.32
CA MET A 88 -10.67 -2.87 10.92
C MET A 88 -11.58 -2.18 9.90
N VAL A 89 -11.57 -0.86 9.96
CA VAL A 89 -12.27 0.02 9.03
C VAL A 89 -11.27 1.00 8.43
N CYS A 90 -11.04 0.89 7.15
CA CYS A 90 -10.30 1.87 6.38
C CYS A 90 -11.27 2.85 5.74
N THR A 91 -10.97 4.14 5.79
CA THR A 91 -11.74 5.20 5.15
C THR A 91 -10.79 6.01 4.28
N ARG A 92 -11.16 6.24 3.02
CA ARG A 92 -10.51 7.21 2.14
C ARG A 92 -11.50 8.27 1.70
N GLN A 93 -11.10 9.53 1.78
CA GLN A 93 -11.90 10.67 1.37
C GLN A 93 -11.17 11.42 0.26
N LEU A 94 -11.94 11.85 -0.73
CA LEU A 94 -11.50 12.54 -1.92
C LEU A 94 -12.38 13.77 -2.13
N THR A 95 -11.79 14.90 -2.52
CA THR A 95 -12.55 16.08 -2.92
C THR A 95 -12.16 16.48 -4.34
N ALA A 96 -13.15 16.60 -5.22
CA ALA A 96 -13.01 17.17 -6.55
C ALA A 96 -13.54 18.61 -6.54
N GLN A 97 -12.72 19.54 -7.03
CA GLN A 97 -13.11 20.95 -7.18
C GLN A 97 -13.12 21.33 -8.66
N GLN A 98 -14.18 22.01 -9.07
CA GLN A 98 -14.23 22.61 -10.39
C GLN A 98 -13.52 23.97 -10.37
N LYS A 99 -12.45 24.10 -11.16
CA LYS A 99 -11.83 25.41 -11.41
C LYS A 99 -12.48 26.04 -12.64
N ALA A 100 -12.74 27.34 -12.58
CA ALA A 100 -13.46 28.11 -13.59
C ALA A 100 -12.94 27.94 -15.04
N ASN A 101 -11.65 27.61 -15.24
CA ASN A 101 -11.02 27.51 -16.57
C ASN A 101 -10.42 26.12 -16.90
N ALA A 102 -10.70 25.06 -16.13
CA ALA A 102 -10.12 23.74 -16.37
C ALA A 102 -11.16 22.78 -16.95
N SER A 103 -10.88 22.17 -18.11
CA SER A 103 -11.73 21.16 -18.76
C SER A 103 -11.96 19.91 -17.88
N VAL A 104 -11.05 19.62 -16.95
CA VAL A 104 -11.10 18.46 -16.03
C VAL A 104 -11.14 18.96 -14.58
N PRO A 105 -12.08 18.49 -13.74
CA PRO A 105 -12.10 18.85 -12.32
C PRO A 105 -10.82 18.36 -11.63
N THR A 106 -10.23 19.21 -10.78
CA THR A 106 -8.97 18.88 -10.11
C THR A 106 -9.27 18.12 -8.83
N THR A 107 -8.82 16.86 -8.72
CA THR A 107 -8.89 16.08 -7.48
C THR A 107 -7.77 16.51 -6.54
N ARG A 108 -8.10 16.99 -5.34
CA ARG A 108 -7.17 17.80 -4.52
C ARG A 108 -6.71 17.21 -3.20
N SER A 109 -7.39 16.23 -2.61
CA SER A 109 -6.93 15.65 -1.34
C SER A 109 -7.34 14.19 -1.22
N ILE A 110 -6.40 13.34 -0.77
CA ILE A 110 -6.67 11.98 -0.31
C ILE A 110 -6.42 11.96 1.19
N GLU A 111 -7.47 12.00 1.99
CA GLU A 111 -7.35 11.72 3.41
C GLU A 111 -7.64 10.25 3.64
N GLY A 112 -6.69 9.53 4.24
CA GLY A 112 -6.80 8.10 4.53
C GLY A 112 -6.72 7.87 6.03
N THR A 113 -7.79 7.30 6.60
CA THR A 113 -7.85 6.96 8.02
C THR A 113 -8.11 5.47 8.18
N VAL A 114 -7.32 4.80 9.04
CA VAL A 114 -7.53 3.41 9.43
C VAL A 114 -7.88 3.36 10.89
N LYS A 115 -9.00 2.69 11.21
CA LYS A 115 -9.47 2.48 12.58
C LYS A 115 -9.58 0.98 12.86
N TYR A 116 -9.33 0.56 14.09
CA TYR A 116 -9.69 -0.77 14.56
C TYR A 116 -10.88 -0.66 15.50
N SER A 117 -11.74 -1.68 15.49
CA SER A 117 -12.78 -1.86 16.50
C SER A 117 -12.18 -2.65 17.64
N ASP A 118 -12.17 -2.05 18.82
CA ASP A 118 -11.82 -2.73 20.06
C ASP A 118 -12.94 -3.67 20.53
N GLU A 119 -12.66 -4.54 21.50
CA GLU A 119 -13.63 -5.46 22.13
C GLU A 119 -14.80 -4.72 22.79
N THR A 120 -14.58 -3.46 23.17
CA THR A 120 -15.57 -2.52 23.70
C THR A 120 -16.48 -1.90 22.64
N GLY A 121 -16.25 -2.18 21.35
CA GLY A 121 -16.97 -1.58 20.22
C GLY A 121 -16.51 -0.16 19.88
N GLN A 122 -15.47 0.37 20.54
CA GLN A 122 -14.94 1.70 20.28
C GLN A 122 -13.94 1.67 19.10
N LEU A 123 -14.07 2.64 18.19
CA LEU A 123 -13.21 2.75 17.00
C LEU A 123 -11.99 3.62 17.29
N ILE A 124 -10.82 2.99 17.44
CA ILE A 124 -9.55 3.67 17.72
C ILE A 124 -8.78 3.87 16.41
N THR A 125 -8.22 5.06 16.22
CA THR A 125 -7.52 5.43 14.97
C THR A 125 -6.05 5.03 15.03
N VAL A 126 -5.60 4.19 14.09
CA VAL A 126 -4.21 3.71 13.98
C VAL A 126 -3.38 4.61 13.08
N ALA A 127 -3.97 5.09 11.99
CA ALA A 127 -3.29 5.89 11.00
C ALA A 127 -4.23 6.94 10.41
N SER A 128 -3.71 8.15 10.21
CA SER A 128 -4.46 9.29 9.64
C SER A 128 -3.87 9.82 8.33
N CYS A 129 -2.81 9.19 7.82
CA CYS A 129 -2.19 9.54 6.54
C CYS A 129 -2.47 8.46 5.49
N ALA A 130 -2.70 8.86 4.24
CA ALA A 130 -3.02 7.93 3.14
C ALA A 130 -1.93 6.88 2.86
N SER A 131 -0.65 7.24 2.97
CA SER A 131 0.47 6.30 2.81
C SER A 131 0.55 5.32 3.97
N CYS A 132 0.41 5.79 5.20
CA CYS A 132 0.38 4.95 6.39
C CYS A 132 -0.83 4.00 6.38
N ALA A 133 -2.00 4.49 5.95
CA ALA A 133 -3.22 3.71 5.82
C ALA A 133 -3.06 2.55 4.84
N MET A 134 -2.44 2.79 3.67
CA MET A 134 -2.12 1.76 2.68
C MET A 134 -1.18 0.71 3.25
N TRP A 135 -0.11 1.12 3.93
CA TRP A 135 0.87 0.20 4.49
C TRP A 135 0.23 -0.69 5.57
N GLN A 136 -0.54 -0.09 6.49
CA GLN A 136 -1.30 -0.82 7.50
C GLN A 136 -2.28 -1.82 6.87
N MET A 137 -2.98 -1.44 5.79
CA MET A 137 -3.89 -2.32 5.07
C MET A 137 -3.17 -3.56 4.49
N ILE A 138 -2.04 -3.35 3.79
CA ILE A 138 -1.24 -4.42 3.17
C ILE A 138 -0.71 -5.37 4.25
N THR A 139 -0.13 -4.82 5.33
CA THR A 139 0.42 -5.60 6.43
C THR A 139 -0.66 -6.41 7.15
N LYS A 140 -1.84 -5.84 7.39
CA LYS A 140 -2.92 -6.49 8.15
C LYS A 140 -3.77 -7.47 7.33
N LEU A 141 -3.83 -7.29 6.01
CA LEU A 141 -4.40 -8.30 5.10
C LEU A 141 -3.40 -9.43 4.81
N GLY A 142 -2.10 -9.20 4.99
CA GLY A 142 -1.06 -10.18 4.69
C GLY A 142 -0.86 -10.42 3.19
N VAL A 143 -1.29 -9.48 2.34
CA VAL A 143 -1.21 -9.59 0.88
C VAL A 143 -0.42 -8.42 0.32
N SER A 144 0.53 -8.71 -0.57
CA SER A 144 1.36 -7.67 -1.17
C SER A 144 0.56 -6.72 -2.08
N LYS A 145 1.05 -5.48 -2.21
CA LYS A 145 0.45 -4.47 -3.11
C LYS A 145 0.30 -4.98 -4.54
N ALA A 146 1.31 -5.68 -5.06
CA ALA A 146 1.34 -6.18 -6.44
C ALA A 146 0.31 -7.28 -6.69
N ILE A 147 0.04 -8.14 -5.69
CA ILE A 147 -1.00 -9.17 -5.77
C ILE A 147 -2.38 -8.51 -5.72
N LEU A 148 -2.57 -7.52 -4.84
CA LEU A 148 -3.84 -6.77 -4.75
C LEU A 148 -4.16 -6.04 -6.05
N SER A 149 -3.18 -5.42 -6.71
CA SER A 149 -3.41 -4.65 -7.94
C SER A 149 -3.50 -5.49 -9.21
N ASN A 150 -2.68 -6.54 -9.36
CA ASN A 150 -2.59 -7.30 -10.61
C ASN A 150 -3.44 -8.58 -10.64
N VAL A 151 -3.73 -9.17 -9.46
CA VAL A 151 -4.39 -10.47 -9.35
C VAL A 151 -5.79 -10.34 -8.73
N ILE A 152 -5.90 -9.75 -7.53
CA ILE A 152 -7.17 -9.73 -6.79
C ILE A 152 -8.13 -8.67 -7.34
N PHE A 153 -7.68 -7.41 -7.40
CA PHE A 153 -8.46 -6.28 -7.91
C PHE A 153 -7.89 -5.80 -9.25
N CYS A 154 -7.78 -6.73 -10.19
CA CYS A 154 -7.35 -6.42 -11.55
C CYS A 154 -8.38 -5.54 -12.25
N HIS A 155 -7.90 -4.54 -13.00
CA HIS A 155 -8.79 -3.69 -13.79
C HIS A 155 -9.32 -4.45 -15.00
N GLN A 156 -10.54 -4.13 -15.44
CA GLN A 156 -11.17 -4.79 -16.59
C GLN A 156 -10.29 -4.71 -17.85
N ASP A 157 -9.75 -3.52 -18.15
CA ASP A 157 -8.86 -3.29 -19.30
C ASP A 157 -7.51 -4.01 -19.17
N ASP A 158 -7.06 -4.26 -17.93
CA ASP A 158 -5.78 -4.91 -17.65
C ASP A 158 -5.90 -6.42 -17.44
N SER A 159 -7.10 -7.00 -17.54
CA SER A 159 -7.35 -8.43 -17.25
C SER A 159 -6.53 -9.37 -18.13
N ASN A 160 -6.23 -8.96 -19.38
CA ASN A 160 -5.42 -9.71 -20.33
C ASN A 160 -3.92 -9.50 -20.15
N TRP A 161 -3.47 -8.94 -19.01
CA TRP A 161 -2.06 -8.73 -18.73
C TRP A 161 -1.17 -9.98 -18.87
N PRO A 162 -1.63 -11.22 -18.62
CA PRO A 162 -0.82 -12.42 -18.83
C PRO A 162 -0.42 -12.67 -20.30
N PHE A 163 -1.16 -12.10 -21.24
CA PHE A 163 -0.92 -12.22 -22.68
C PHE A 163 -0.12 -11.05 -23.27
N LEU A 164 0.32 -10.12 -22.42
CA LEU A 164 1.14 -8.99 -22.88
C LEU A 164 2.54 -9.43 -23.29
N GLU A 165 3.21 -8.55 -24.04
CA GLU A 165 4.60 -8.71 -24.47
C GLU A 165 5.53 -9.08 -23.30
N GLY A 166 6.54 -9.92 -23.59
CA GLY A 166 7.41 -10.53 -22.57
C GLY A 166 8.10 -9.54 -21.63
N LYS A 167 8.35 -8.30 -22.06
CA LYS A 167 8.92 -7.25 -21.20
C LYS A 167 7.95 -6.80 -20.11
N LYS A 168 6.72 -6.41 -20.47
CA LYS A 168 5.68 -5.97 -19.51
C LYS A 168 5.21 -7.12 -18.62
N LEU A 169 5.15 -8.33 -19.18
CA LEU A 169 4.82 -9.54 -18.46
C LEU A 169 5.87 -9.84 -17.37
N LYS A 170 7.16 -9.77 -17.73
CA LYS A 170 8.26 -9.96 -16.79
C LYS A 170 8.24 -8.91 -15.68
N GLU A 171 8.00 -7.63 -16.00
CA GLU A 171 7.88 -6.57 -14.99
C GLU A 171 6.76 -6.86 -13.97
N LYS A 172 5.60 -7.35 -14.40
CA LYS A 172 4.51 -7.74 -13.49
C LYS A 172 4.85 -8.99 -12.67
N PHE A 173 5.47 -9.99 -13.27
CA PHE A 173 5.92 -11.18 -12.52
C PHE A 173 6.98 -10.83 -11.49
N ASP A 174 7.99 -10.04 -11.87
CA ASP A 174 9.00 -9.57 -10.93
C ASP A 174 8.34 -8.75 -9.81
N ALA A 175 7.35 -7.91 -10.08
CA ALA A 175 6.64 -7.18 -9.02
C ALA A 175 5.87 -8.11 -8.06
N ILE A 176 5.27 -9.20 -8.58
CA ILE A 176 4.53 -10.19 -7.78
C ILE A 176 5.49 -11.04 -6.94
N PHE A 177 6.59 -11.51 -7.53
CA PHE A 177 7.55 -12.42 -6.88
C PHE A 177 8.62 -11.70 -6.06
N SER A 178 9.00 -10.47 -6.41
CA SER A 178 9.89 -9.66 -5.56
C SER A 178 9.23 -9.35 -4.22
N ALA A 179 7.90 -9.27 -4.17
CA ALA A 179 7.17 -9.12 -2.92
C ALA A 179 7.33 -10.35 -2.01
N VAL A 180 7.56 -11.55 -2.55
CA VAL A 180 7.84 -12.77 -1.75
C VAL A 180 9.21 -12.66 -1.08
N ARG A 181 10.18 -11.98 -1.71
CA ARG A 181 11.52 -11.74 -1.13
C ARG A 181 11.52 -10.66 -0.05
N SER A 182 10.57 -9.71 -0.10
CA SER A 182 10.42 -8.64 0.90
C SER A 182 9.68 -9.05 2.18
N VAL A 183 9.08 -10.24 2.23
CA VAL A 183 8.44 -10.75 3.48
C VAL A 183 9.48 -11.30 4.46
N ARG A 184 10.67 -11.72 4.00
CA ARG A 184 11.66 -12.39 4.85
C ARG A 184 12.61 -11.47 5.67
N PRO A 185 12.92 -10.21 5.31
CA PRO A 185 13.76 -9.36 6.16
C PRO A 185 12.99 -8.28 6.96
N ALA A 186 11.65 -8.26 6.95
CA ALA A 186 10.88 -7.29 7.74
C ALA A 186 10.94 -7.53 9.26
N LEU A 187 11.45 -8.69 9.70
CA LEU A 187 11.74 -8.98 11.11
C LEU A 187 13.12 -8.45 11.56
N ALA A 188 13.95 -7.92 10.66
CA ALA A 188 15.34 -7.53 10.96
C ALA A 188 15.61 -6.02 10.94
N THR A 189 14.60 -5.16 10.72
CA THR A 189 14.79 -3.70 10.82
C THR A 189 13.96 -3.11 11.97
N PRO A 190 14.60 -2.57 13.03
CA PRO A 190 13.89 -2.14 14.24
C PRO A 190 13.18 -0.78 14.11
N ASN A 191 13.14 -0.14 12.93
CA ASN A 191 12.60 1.22 12.80
C ASN A 191 11.70 1.41 11.56
N PRO A 192 10.36 1.42 11.72
CA PRO A 192 9.42 1.68 10.62
C PRO A 192 9.51 3.10 10.03
N PHE A 193 10.25 4.01 10.68
CA PHE A 193 10.47 5.38 10.20
C PHE A 193 11.50 5.49 9.05
N LEU A 194 12.48 4.59 8.97
CA LEU A 194 13.57 4.70 7.98
C LEU A 194 13.10 4.37 6.55
N PHE A 195 12.12 3.49 6.42
CA PHE A 195 11.53 3.12 5.13
C PHE A 195 10.79 4.30 4.47
N LEU A 196 10.07 5.10 5.27
CA LEU A 196 9.38 6.30 4.80
C LEU A 196 10.34 7.39 4.31
N PHE A 197 11.55 7.46 4.87
CA PHE A 197 12.57 8.43 4.45
C PHE A 197 13.16 8.05 3.08
N LEU A 198 13.44 6.77 2.85
CA LEU A 198 14.02 6.27 1.60
C LEU A 198 13.06 6.42 0.39
N GLU A 199 11.75 6.26 0.58
CA GLU A 199 10.77 6.48 -0.50
C GLU A 199 10.61 7.97 -0.87
N ARG A 200 10.77 8.88 0.10
CA ARG A 200 10.64 10.33 -0.12
C ARG A 200 11.74 10.91 -1.02
N ASP A 201 12.93 10.31 -1.03
CA ASP A 201 14.07 10.75 -1.85
C ASP A 201 14.07 10.21 -3.29
N ARG A 202 13.34 9.11 -3.57
CA ARG A 202 13.11 8.67 -4.95
C ARG A 202 12.13 9.58 -5.69
N GLY A 203 11.08 10.08 -5.02
CA GLY A 203 10.06 10.94 -5.63
C GLY A 203 10.49 12.38 -5.95
N LYS A 204 11.68 12.83 -5.49
CA LYS A 204 12.21 14.18 -5.76
C LYS A 204 13.16 14.27 -6.96
N ARG A 205 13.79 13.17 -7.38
CA ARG A 205 14.72 13.18 -8.53
C ARG A 205 14.03 13.27 -9.90
N ASP A 206 12.77 12.82 -10.01
CA ASP A 206 12.04 12.81 -11.29
C ASP A 206 11.25 14.10 -11.61
N ARG A 207 11.34 15.14 -10.78
CA ARG A 207 10.67 16.44 -11.03
C ARG A 207 11.59 17.60 -11.40
N GLY A 208 12.84 17.32 -11.73
CA GLY A 208 13.88 18.32 -12.04
C GLY A 208 14.21 18.46 -13.52
N ARG A 209 13.28 18.27 -14.48
CA ARG A 209 13.60 18.51 -15.89
C ARG A 209 12.42 18.81 -16.82
N ILE A 210 11.48 19.68 -16.45
CA ILE A 210 10.63 20.40 -17.42
C ILE A 210 10.27 21.77 -16.79
N PHE A 211 11.05 22.81 -17.09
CA PHE A 211 10.55 24.11 -17.58
C PHE A 211 11.73 25.05 -17.83
N CYS A 212 11.89 25.45 -19.08
CA CYS A 212 12.76 26.53 -19.53
C CYS A 212 11.85 27.70 -19.91
N GLY A 213 12.25 28.93 -19.57
CA GLY A 213 11.75 30.15 -20.21
C GLY A 213 10.75 30.99 -19.42
N GLY A 214 11.08 32.27 -19.22
CA GLY A 214 10.17 33.32 -18.79
C GLY A 214 10.79 34.26 -17.75
N GLY A 215 11.11 35.49 -18.16
CA GLY A 215 11.92 36.44 -17.40
C GLY A 215 11.20 37.37 -16.44
N GLY A 216 12.01 38.19 -15.77
CA GLY A 216 11.65 39.55 -15.34
C GLY A 216 11.39 39.75 -13.85
N GLY A 217 12.23 40.58 -13.21
CA GLY A 217 11.77 41.48 -12.13
C GLY A 217 12.50 41.42 -10.79
N GLY A 218 13.50 42.31 -10.62
CA GLY A 218 13.59 43.25 -9.49
C GLY A 218 13.90 42.79 -8.06
N GLY A 219 15.10 43.16 -7.58
CA GLY A 219 15.21 44.01 -6.37
C GLY A 219 15.52 43.38 -5.01
N GLY A 220 16.74 43.63 -4.52
CA GLY A 220 17.00 43.98 -3.10
C GLY A 220 17.20 42.85 -2.07
N GLY A 221 18.43 42.71 -1.54
CA GLY A 221 18.68 41.90 -0.33
C GLY A 221 20.09 41.34 -0.18
N GLY A 222 21.13 42.19 -0.22
CA GLY A 222 22.54 41.79 -0.23
C GLY A 222 23.17 41.32 1.09
N GLY A 223 22.40 41.12 2.18
CA GLY A 223 22.95 40.79 3.51
C GLY A 223 22.94 39.30 3.88
N GLY A 224 21.87 38.56 3.54
CA GLY A 224 21.64 37.21 4.09
C GLY A 224 22.23 36.04 3.30
N LEU A 225 22.87 36.28 2.16
CA LEU A 225 23.39 35.22 1.28
C LEU A 225 24.74 34.64 1.73
N LYS A 226 25.55 35.38 2.50
CA LYS A 226 26.83 34.88 3.01
C LYS A 226 26.65 33.98 4.24
N GLU A 227 25.75 34.35 5.14
CA GLU A 227 25.41 33.57 6.34
C GLU A 227 24.73 32.26 5.97
N ARG A 228 23.72 32.30 5.09
CA ARG A 228 23.06 31.08 4.57
C ARG A 228 23.98 30.15 3.78
N LYS A 229 25.04 30.67 3.15
CA LYS A 229 26.06 29.85 2.47
C LYS A 229 26.97 29.16 3.49
N ALA A 230 27.39 29.86 4.53
CA ALA A 230 28.19 29.27 5.61
C ALA A 230 27.41 28.18 6.36
N ASP A 231 26.11 28.41 6.62
CA ASP A 231 25.23 27.41 7.22
C ASP A 231 25.03 26.19 6.31
N ALA A 232 24.85 26.41 5.00
CA ALA A 232 24.72 25.33 4.02
C ALA A 232 26.01 24.48 3.95
N GLU A 233 27.18 25.11 3.89
CA GLU A 233 28.48 24.41 3.90
C GLU A 233 28.72 23.66 5.22
N ASN A 234 28.28 24.21 6.36
CA ASN A 234 28.37 23.53 7.64
C ASN A 234 27.43 22.32 7.71
N THR A 235 26.20 22.43 7.19
CA THR A 235 25.27 21.29 7.11
C THR A 235 25.76 20.20 6.15
N GLU A 236 26.42 20.58 5.05
CA GLU A 236 26.99 19.63 4.09
C GLU A 236 28.17 18.85 4.70
N LYS A 237 29.03 19.53 5.48
CA LYS A 237 30.09 18.87 6.26
C LYS A 237 29.54 17.92 7.32
N GLN A 238 28.44 18.28 7.99
CA GLN A 238 27.79 17.38 8.93
C GLN A 238 27.16 16.16 8.24
N LEU A 239 26.58 16.32 7.05
CA LEU A 239 26.05 15.21 6.26
C LEU A 239 27.15 14.21 5.86
N ILE A 240 28.33 14.68 5.44
CA ILE A 240 29.45 13.80 5.09
C ILE A 240 29.92 13.01 6.31
N LYS A 241 30.02 13.65 7.48
CA LYS A 241 30.41 12.97 8.72
C LYS A 241 29.40 11.89 9.14
N VAL A 242 28.11 12.19 9.05
CA VAL A 242 27.04 11.21 9.32
C VAL A 242 27.05 10.08 8.31
N GLN A 243 27.41 10.35 7.04
CA GLN A 243 27.56 9.33 6.00
C GLN A 243 28.69 8.35 6.31
N GLU A 244 29.84 8.84 6.79
CA GLU A 244 30.97 8.01 7.23
C GLU A 244 30.61 7.16 8.44
N GLU A 245 29.93 7.74 9.45
CA GLU A 245 29.43 7.01 10.60
C GLU A 245 28.44 5.90 10.18
N LEU A 246 27.55 6.18 9.22
CA LEU A 246 26.61 5.19 8.68
C LEU A 246 27.33 4.05 7.94
N GLN A 247 28.44 4.32 7.24
CA GLN A 247 29.25 3.29 6.60
C GLN A 247 29.90 2.37 7.64
N THR A 248 30.40 2.91 8.75
CA THR A 248 30.96 2.08 9.83
C THR A 248 29.92 1.19 10.50
N VAL A 249 28.70 1.72 10.70
CA VAL A 249 27.57 0.93 11.24
C VAL A 249 27.11 -0.14 10.25
N ALA A 250 27.10 0.16 8.95
CA ALA A 250 26.76 -0.84 7.93
C ALA A 250 27.77 -2.01 7.90
N THR A 251 29.06 -1.73 8.09
CA THR A 251 30.08 -2.79 8.18
C THR A 251 29.92 -3.65 9.43
N THR A 252 29.62 -3.05 10.59
CA THR A 252 29.40 -3.84 11.82
C THR A 252 28.12 -4.67 11.76
N MET A 253 27.05 -4.16 11.11
CA MET A 253 25.84 -4.93 10.86
C MET A 253 26.11 -6.14 9.95
N ALA A 254 26.93 -5.98 8.90
CA ALA A 254 27.30 -7.09 8.02
C ALA A 254 28.13 -8.17 8.75
N ASP A 255 29.02 -7.77 9.66
CA ASP A 255 29.78 -8.70 10.50
C ASP A 255 28.87 -9.47 11.48
N VAL A 256 27.85 -8.80 12.05
CA VAL A 256 26.84 -9.45 12.90
C VAL A 256 25.98 -10.43 12.11
N GLU A 257 25.55 -10.08 10.89
CA GLU A 257 24.82 -11.00 10.01
C GLU A 257 25.65 -12.25 9.69
N ARG A 258 26.94 -12.10 9.44
CA ARG A 258 27.86 -13.22 9.20
C ARG A 258 28.02 -14.13 10.42
N GLN A 259 27.92 -13.58 11.63
CA GLN A 259 27.91 -14.37 12.87
C GLN A 259 26.58 -15.09 13.12
N LEU A 260 25.48 -14.60 12.55
CA LEU A 260 24.14 -15.19 12.67
C LEU A 260 23.85 -16.30 11.65
N GLU A 261 24.53 -16.32 10.49
CA GLU A 261 24.42 -17.40 9.49
C GLU A 261 24.57 -18.82 10.06
N PRO A 262 25.59 -19.16 10.89
CA PRO A 262 25.72 -20.51 11.44
C PRO A 262 24.59 -20.86 12.41
N VAL A 263 24.01 -19.88 13.11
CA VAL A 263 22.90 -20.09 14.04
C VAL A 263 21.61 -20.38 13.27
N VAL A 264 21.36 -19.66 12.17
CA VAL A 264 20.22 -19.91 11.28
C VAL A 264 20.31 -21.29 10.64
N ASN A 265 21.49 -21.69 10.17
CA ASN A 265 21.71 -23.01 9.58
C ASN A 265 21.52 -24.15 10.59
N ALA A 266 21.92 -23.93 11.85
CA ALA A 266 21.67 -24.89 12.93
C ALA A 266 20.17 -25.02 13.22
N LEU A 267 19.41 -23.91 13.25
CA LEU A 267 17.96 -23.93 13.46
C LEU A 267 17.21 -24.63 12.32
N THR A 268 17.63 -24.46 11.06
CA THR A 268 17.05 -25.20 9.93
C THR A 268 17.31 -26.70 10.02
N ALA A 269 18.50 -27.11 10.46
CA ALA A 269 18.81 -28.53 10.68
C ALA A 269 17.96 -29.13 11.82
N TYR A 270 17.69 -28.37 12.89
CA TYR A 270 16.77 -28.80 13.94
C TYR A 270 15.32 -28.90 13.46
N SER A 271 14.87 -28.01 12.57
CA SER A 271 13.52 -28.10 12.00
C SER A 271 13.34 -29.30 11.08
N GLU A 272 14.37 -29.68 10.32
CA GLU A 272 14.34 -30.89 9.47
C GLU A 272 14.28 -32.16 10.33
N GLN A 273 15.02 -32.21 11.45
CA GLN A 273 14.90 -33.32 12.41
C GLN A 273 13.51 -33.40 13.07
N GLU A 274 12.83 -32.28 13.29
CA GLU A 274 11.44 -32.29 13.77
C GLU A 274 10.47 -32.88 12.74
N GLU A 275 10.67 -32.61 11.44
CA GLU A 275 9.85 -33.19 10.37
C GLU A 275 10.08 -34.71 10.25
N ASP A 276 11.32 -35.18 10.40
CA ASP A 276 11.65 -36.61 10.43
C ASP A 276 11.00 -37.32 11.63
N ILE A 277 11.01 -36.71 12.83
CA ILE A 277 10.34 -37.26 14.02
C ILE A 277 8.82 -37.34 13.80
N ARG A 278 8.22 -36.33 13.17
CA ARG A 278 6.78 -36.35 12.83
C ARG A 278 6.46 -37.45 11.82
N HIS A 279 7.32 -37.68 10.83
CA HIS A 279 7.15 -38.76 9.86
C HIS A 279 7.20 -40.14 10.53
N VAL A 280 8.13 -40.37 11.45
CA VAL A 280 8.24 -41.62 12.22
C VAL A 280 7.02 -41.81 13.16
N GLN A 281 6.50 -40.74 13.76
CA GLN A 281 5.28 -40.81 14.57
C GLN A 281 4.03 -41.16 13.76
N VAL A 282 3.92 -40.68 12.52
CA VAL A 282 2.82 -41.04 11.61
C VAL A 282 2.91 -42.51 11.18
N GLU A 283 4.11 -43.03 10.92
CA GLU A 283 4.32 -44.45 10.62
C GLU A 283 4.03 -45.36 11.83
N MET A 284 4.39 -44.96 13.05
CA MET A 284 4.04 -45.69 14.27
C MET A 284 2.54 -45.65 14.58
N GLY A 285 1.85 -44.55 14.27
CA GLY A 285 0.40 -44.44 14.40
C GLY A 285 -0.36 -45.37 13.45
N ALA A 286 0.10 -45.50 12.20
CA ALA A 286 -0.47 -46.42 11.22
C ALA A 286 -0.29 -47.91 11.60
N PHE A 287 0.74 -48.24 12.37
CA PHE A 287 0.96 -49.60 12.87
C PHE A 287 0.02 -49.98 14.04
N CYS A 288 -0.48 -48.99 14.80
CA CYS A 288 -1.41 -49.25 15.90
C CYS A 288 -2.84 -49.53 15.42
N ASP A 289 -3.30 -48.91 14.33
CA ASP A 289 -4.64 -49.16 13.76
C ASP A 289 -4.77 -50.52 13.04
N ALA A 290 -3.64 -51.17 12.71
CA ALA A 290 -3.62 -52.52 12.14
C ALA A 290 -3.68 -53.65 13.18
N CYS A 291 -3.62 -53.33 14.48
CA CYS A 291 -3.58 -54.30 15.59
C CYS A 291 -4.82 -54.25 16.50
N ALA A 292 -5.96 -53.74 16.01
CA ALA A 292 -7.24 -53.88 16.70
C ALA A 292 -7.78 -55.32 16.51
N PRO A 293 -7.92 -56.13 17.57
CA PRO A 293 -8.50 -57.46 17.44
C PRO A 293 -10.01 -57.36 17.17
N VAL A 294 -10.48 -58.26 16.30
CA VAL A 294 -11.89 -58.53 15.94
C VAL A 294 -12.73 -58.86 17.17
#